data_AF-A0A7R9RCX7-F1
#
_entry.id   AF-A0A7R9RCX7-F1
#
_cell.length_a   1.000
_cell.length_b   1.000
_cell.length_c   1.000
_cell.angle_alpha   90.00
_cell.angle_beta   90.00
_cell.angle_gamma   90.00
#
_symmetry.space_group_name_H-M   'P 1'
#
loop_
_entity.id
_entity.type
_entity.pdbx_description
1 polymer ?
#
loop_
_entity_poly.entity_id
_entity_poly.type
_entity_poly.pdbx_seq_one_letter_code
_entity_poly.pdbx_strand_id
1 'polypeptide(L)'
;LNTNWNEANPKICYQTDDSGYSVLKDTFHRWNPTGNMTEDCLYLNIHAPEANKTDLNTIVWIHGGGFYKGSISLDLYGPKYLVANEDV
;
A
#
# COMPACT_ATOMS: atom_id res chain seq x y z
N LEU A 1 17.27 6.22 -1.96
CA LEU A 1 16.03 5.56 -1.50
C LEU A 1 14.95 6.62 -1.54
N ASN A 2 13.83 6.36 -2.22
CA ASN A 2 12.82 7.40 -2.45
C ASN A 2 12.16 7.78 -1.11
N THR A 3 12.35 9.03 -0.68
CA THR A 3 11.84 9.59 0.58
C THR A 3 10.44 10.21 0.44
N ASN A 4 9.89 10.26 -0.79
CA ASN A 4 8.59 10.88 -1.06
C ASN A 4 7.51 9.82 -1.29
N TRP A 5 6.68 9.66 -0.28
CA TRP A 5 5.43 8.87 -0.29
C TRP A 5 4.52 9.16 -1.50
N ASN A 6 4.56 10.39 -2.01
CA ASN A 6 3.70 10.84 -3.11
C ASN A 6 4.25 10.47 -4.50
N GLU A 7 5.43 9.86 -4.61
CA GLU A 7 6.05 9.52 -5.90
C GLU A 7 5.94 8.05 -6.29
N ALA A 8 5.69 7.16 -5.34
CA ALA A 8 5.42 5.76 -5.66
C ALA A 8 3.91 5.57 -5.76
N ASN A 9 3.30 6.01 -6.85
CA ASN A 9 1.96 5.55 -7.21
C ASN A 9 2.14 4.13 -7.77
N PRO A 10 2.04 3.07 -6.93
CA PRO A 10 2.43 1.73 -7.33
C PRO A 10 1.51 1.27 -8.45
N LYS A 11 2.07 0.63 -9.48
CA LYS A 11 1.27 -0.07 -10.47
C LYS A 11 0.42 -1.12 -9.75
N ILE A 12 -0.88 -1.12 -10.01
CA ILE A 12 -1.82 -2.03 -9.36
C ILE A 12 -2.24 -3.13 -10.32
N CYS A 13 -2.47 -4.34 -9.82
CA CYS A 13 -2.94 -5.43 -10.66
C CYS A 13 -4.37 -5.16 -11.13
N TYR A 14 -4.72 -5.70 -12.31
CA TYR A 14 -6.10 -5.70 -12.77
C TYR A 14 -7.01 -6.35 -11.73
N GLN A 15 -8.01 -5.60 -11.31
CA GLN A 15 -9.01 -6.02 -10.35
C GLN A 15 -10.34 -5.35 -10.71
N THR A 16 -11.47 -5.89 -10.22
CA THR A 16 -12.77 -5.29 -10.50
C THR A 16 -12.82 -3.90 -9.87
N ASP A 17 -13.45 -2.92 -10.53
CA ASP A 17 -13.75 -1.64 -9.88
C ASP A 17 -14.98 -1.79 -8.95
N ASP A 18 -15.05 -1.03 -7.85
CA ASP A 18 -16.27 -0.96 -7.02
C ASP A 18 -17.28 0.06 -7.58
N SER A 19 -17.07 0.56 -8.80
CA SER A 19 -17.89 1.63 -9.36
C SER A 19 -19.32 1.15 -9.71
N GLY A 20 -19.54 -0.17 -9.74
CA GLY A 20 -20.86 -0.79 -9.86
C GLY A 20 -21.72 -0.77 -8.59
N TYR A 21 -21.13 -0.53 -7.40
CA TYR A 21 -21.88 -0.42 -6.13
C TYR A 21 -22.23 1.04 -5.84
N SER A 22 -23.20 1.59 -6.57
CA SER A 22 -23.62 2.99 -6.48
C SER A 22 -24.05 3.44 -5.07
N VAL A 23 -24.56 2.52 -4.25
CA VAL A 23 -25.07 2.80 -2.91
C VAL A 23 -23.96 2.88 -1.85
N LEU A 24 -22.75 2.40 -2.17
CA LEU A 24 -21.63 2.27 -1.23
C LEU A 24 -20.35 2.97 -1.70
N LYS A 25 -20.43 3.75 -2.79
CA LYS A 25 -19.29 4.50 -3.36
C LYS A 25 -18.60 5.37 -2.33
N ASP A 26 -19.38 6.09 -1.51
CA ASP A 26 -18.82 6.99 -0.50
C ASP A 26 -18.21 6.24 0.70
N THR A 27 -18.74 5.05 1.03
CA THR A 27 -18.21 4.20 2.12
C THR A 27 -16.93 3.45 1.75
N PHE A 28 -16.77 3.00 0.50
CA PHE A 28 -15.61 2.19 0.09
C PHE A 28 -14.53 2.97 -0.66
N HIS A 29 -14.71 4.28 -0.89
CA HIS A 29 -13.71 5.08 -1.62
C HIS A 29 -12.29 4.98 -1.03
N ARG A 30 -12.17 4.88 0.31
CA ARG A 30 -10.89 4.73 1.02
C ARG A 30 -10.19 3.38 0.77
N TRP A 31 -10.92 2.38 0.28
CA TRP A 31 -10.39 1.05 -0.05
C TRP A 31 -10.08 0.88 -1.54
N ASN A 32 -10.36 1.89 -2.35
CA ASN A 32 -10.01 1.88 -3.76
C ASN A 32 -8.52 2.16 -3.92
N PRO A 33 -7.77 1.25 -4.60
CA PRO A 33 -6.38 1.51 -4.91
C PRO A 33 -6.23 2.76 -5.77
N THR A 34 -5.26 3.60 -5.42
CA THR A 34 -4.78 4.67 -6.28
C THR A 34 -3.66 4.10 -7.15
N GLY A 35 -3.67 4.37 -8.46
CA GLY A 35 -2.64 3.89 -9.39
C GLY A 35 -3.16 3.41 -10.74
N ASN A 36 -2.23 3.22 -11.68
CA ASN A 36 -2.54 2.66 -13.00
C ASN A 36 -2.66 1.14 -12.91
N MET A 37 -3.74 0.58 -13.44
CA MET A 37 -3.92 -0.88 -13.56
C MET A 37 -3.09 -1.45 -14.71
N THR A 38 -2.35 -2.53 -14.43
CA THR A 38 -1.49 -3.24 -15.39
C THR A 38 -1.19 -4.66 -14.89
N GLU A 39 -0.85 -5.59 -15.78
CA GLU A 39 -0.37 -6.94 -15.40
C GLU A 39 1.06 -6.92 -14.87
N ASP A 40 1.85 -5.92 -15.26
CA ASP A 40 3.13 -5.62 -14.64
C ASP A 40 2.89 -4.87 -13.32
N CYS A 41 2.50 -5.61 -12.26
CA CYS A 41 2.08 -5.05 -10.98
C CYS A 41 2.77 -5.70 -9.76
N LEU A 42 3.75 -6.58 -9.95
CA LEU A 42 4.45 -7.27 -8.87
C LEU A 42 5.58 -6.41 -8.30
N TYR A 43 5.22 -5.52 -7.38
CA TYR A 43 6.14 -4.61 -6.70
C TYR A 43 5.97 -4.68 -5.18
N LEU A 44 7.04 -4.36 -4.46
CA LEU A 44 7.02 -4.19 -3.01
C LEU A 44 7.61 -2.83 -2.64
N ASN A 45 7.17 -2.30 -1.50
CA ASN A 45 7.67 -1.08 -0.92
C ASN A 45 8.53 -1.43 0.30
N ILE A 46 9.78 -0.97 0.32
CA ILE A 46 10.69 -1.13 1.47
C ILE A 46 10.86 0.22 2.14
N HIS A 47 10.65 0.24 3.45
CA HIS A 47 10.88 1.40 4.29
C HIS A 47 11.79 0.97 5.43
N ALA A 48 12.72 1.85 5.79
CA ALA A 48 13.63 1.65 6.89
C ALA A 48 13.79 2.97 7.65
N PRO A 49 13.86 2.95 8.99
CA PRO A 49 14.12 4.13 9.78
C PRO A 49 15.56 4.57 9.62
N GLU A 50 15.82 5.84 9.93
CA GLU A 50 17.18 6.30 10.18
C GLU A 50 17.57 5.81 11.58
N ALA A 51 18.26 4.67 11.63
CA ALA A 51 18.65 4.02 12.87
C ALA A 51 20.16 3.84 12.97
N ASN A 52 20.68 3.96 14.19
CA ASN A 52 22.08 3.64 14.52
C ASN A 52 22.31 2.13 14.73
N LYS A 53 21.28 1.30 14.55
CA LYS A 53 21.30 -0.16 14.70
C LYS A 53 21.23 -0.82 13.32
N THR A 54 21.87 -1.97 13.16
CA THR A 54 21.90 -2.72 11.89
C THR A 54 21.07 -4.00 11.94
N ASP A 55 20.50 -4.34 13.11
CA ASP A 55 19.76 -5.57 13.42
C ASP A 55 18.30 -5.27 13.78
N LEU A 56 17.61 -4.52 12.92
CA LEU A 56 16.19 -4.21 13.09
C LEU A 56 15.29 -5.40 12.74
N ASN A 57 14.14 -5.50 13.41
CA ASN A 57 13.13 -6.49 13.08
C ASN A 57 12.42 -6.11 11.78
N THR A 58 12.08 -7.08 10.93
CA THR A 58 11.38 -6.81 9.66
C THR A 58 9.89 -7.15 9.78
N ILE A 59 9.04 -6.21 9.35
CA ILE A 59 7.59 -6.43 9.22
C ILE A 59 7.22 -6.57 7.74
N VAL A 60 6.47 -7.61 7.41
CA VAL A 60 5.91 -7.82 6.07
C VAL A 60 4.40 -7.65 6.14
N TRP A 61 3.87 -6.65 5.42
CA TRP A 61 2.43 -6.43 5.32
C TRP A 61 1.87 -7.11 4.07
N ILE A 62 0.80 -7.88 4.26
CA ILE A 62 0.06 -8.54 3.18
C ILE A 62 -1.35 -7.95 3.20
N HIS A 63 -1.75 -7.29 2.12
CA HIS A 63 -3.08 -6.68 2.05
C HIS A 63 -4.19 -7.75 1.99
N GLY A 64 -5.37 -7.39 2.49
CA GLY A 64 -6.58 -8.19 2.34
C GLY A 64 -7.26 -7.98 0.98
N GLY A 65 -8.55 -8.35 0.89
CA GLY A 65 -9.39 -8.16 -0.30
C GLY A 65 -9.96 -9.43 -0.93
N GLY A 66 -10.06 -10.51 -0.13
CA GLY A 66 -10.80 -11.72 -0.53
C GLY A 66 -10.25 -12.44 -1.76
N PHE A 67 -8.98 -12.23 -2.11
CA PHE A 67 -8.29 -12.78 -3.28
C PHE A 67 -8.77 -12.24 -4.65
N TYR A 68 -9.68 -11.26 -4.69
CA TYR A 68 -10.14 -10.64 -5.95
C TYR A 68 -9.82 -9.15 -6.05
N LYS A 69 -9.38 -8.53 -4.94
CA LYS A 69 -8.97 -7.13 -4.84
C LYS A 69 -7.85 -6.92 -3.85
N GLY A 70 -7.31 -5.71 -3.86
CA GLY A 70 -6.36 -5.19 -2.89
C GLY A 70 -5.15 -4.55 -3.57
N SER A 71 -4.43 -3.75 -2.80
CA SER A 71 -3.21 -3.07 -3.24
C SER A 71 -2.43 -2.55 -2.04
N ILE A 72 -1.11 -2.38 -2.19
CA ILE A 72 -0.27 -1.67 -1.23
C ILE A 72 -0.33 -0.14 -1.41
N SER A 73 -1.02 0.34 -2.45
CA SER A 73 -1.15 1.77 -2.78
C SER A 73 -2.14 2.54 -1.90
N LEU A 74 -2.86 1.85 -1.01
CA LEU A 74 -3.78 2.52 -0.09
C LEU A 74 -2.98 3.30 0.97
N ASP A 75 -3.28 4.59 1.13
CA ASP A 75 -2.68 5.47 2.14
C ASP A 75 -2.81 4.90 3.57
N LEU A 76 -3.84 4.10 3.82
CA LEU A 76 -4.06 3.44 5.12
C LEU A 76 -2.91 2.49 5.49
N TYR A 77 -2.25 1.87 4.52
CA TYR A 77 -1.17 0.91 4.74
C TYR A 77 0.21 1.57 4.83
N GLY A 78 0.28 2.90 4.83
CA GLY A 78 1.54 3.63 4.89
C GLY A 78 2.33 3.34 6.19
N PRO A 79 3.56 2.78 6.12
CA PRO A 79 4.40 2.49 7.30
C PRO A 79 4.98 3.71 8.01
N LYS A 80 4.58 4.95 7.69
CA LYS A 80 5.09 6.18 8.32
C LYS A 80 5.10 6.10 9.84
N TYR A 81 4.02 5.59 10.43
CA TYR A 81 3.90 5.50 11.87
C TYR A 81 4.81 4.42 12.45
N LEU A 82 4.85 3.24 11.85
CA LEU A 82 5.70 2.13 12.31
C LEU A 82 7.17 2.50 12.21
N VAL A 83 7.62 2.98 11.07
CA VAL A 83 9.02 3.36 10.83
C VAL A 83 9.46 4.52 11.72
N ALA A 84 8.56 5.45 12.07
CA ALA A 84 8.94 6.61 12.88
C ALA A 84 8.93 6.34 14.39
N ASN A 85 8.17 5.36 14.87
CA ASN A 85 7.95 5.15 16.31
C ASN A 85 8.42 3.78 16.81
N GLU A 86 8.67 2.84 15.91
CA GLU A 86 9.12 1.49 16.22
C GLU A 86 10.47 1.23 15.54
N ASP A 87 11.37 0.52 16.21
CA ASP A 87 12.67 0.10 15.67
C ASP A 87 12.48 -1.08 14.68
N VAL A 88 11.74 -0.84 13.58
CA VAL A 88 11.33 -1.85 12.55
C VAL A 88 11.40 -1.33 11.11
#